data_AF-V6KZJ4-F1
#
_entry.id   AF-V6KZJ4-F1
#
_cell.length_a   1.000
_cell.length_b   1.000
_cell.length_c   1.000
_cell.angle_alpha   90.00
_cell.angle_beta   90.00
_cell.angle_gamma   90.00
#
_symmetry.space_group_name_H-M   'P 1'
#
loop_
_entity.id
_entity.type
_entity.pdbx_description
1 polymer ?
#
loop_
_entity_poly.entity_id
_entity_poly.type
_entity_poly.pdbx_seq_one_letter_code
_entity_poly.pdbx_strand_id
1 'polypeptide(L)'
;MVDRSVPSARLPVPAVAGRAVVLASVFVCAACGLVYELELVALASSLIGDPVTQASVVLSVMVFAMGVGSLLAKRLRCRAAVGFCLVEALLALVGGGSAMALYASFAWLGAPRLTLVAWALAIGVLIGAEMPLLMTLIQRIRRQDPGGAVADLFAADYVGALVGGLAFPFLLLPFFGQLTGALLTGVVNALAGGVVVLWLFQHDLGRRARCSLLVVNGVVCALLALAAQLVGPFEYAARQALYGAEVRVSVDAGSRQLVLTGHPPTG
;
A
#
# COMPACT_ATOMS: atom_id res chain seq x y z
N MET A 1 -23.24 17.86 27.67
CA MET A 1 -21.88 17.45 27.28
C MET A 1 -21.63 16.08 27.92
N VAL A 2 -22.02 15.00 27.22
CA VAL A 2 -21.90 13.64 27.77
C VAL A 2 -20.48 13.16 27.53
N ASP A 3 -19.68 13.05 28.60
CA ASP A 3 -18.43 12.30 28.58
C ASP A 3 -18.77 10.83 28.31
N ARG A 4 -18.89 10.47 27.03
CA ARG A 4 -18.87 9.06 26.62
C ARG A 4 -17.44 8.60 26.81
N SER A 5 -17.16 8.07 27.99
CA SER A 5 -15.95 7.32 28.27
C SER A 5 -15.78 6.25 27.20
N VAL A 6 -14.84 6.48 26.26
CA VAL A 6 -14.41 5.43 25.34
C VAL A 6 -13.86 4.31 26.23
N PRO A 7 -14.43 3.09 26.20
CA PRO A 7 -13.96 2.02 27.07
C PRO A 7 -12.48 1.76 26.80
N SER A 8 -11.69 1.67 27.87
CA SER A 8 -10.27 1.30 27.76
C SER A 8 -10.15 -0.12 27.23
N ALA A 9 -9.30 -0.32 26.22
CA ALA A 9 -9.04 -1.63 25.65
C ALA A 9 -8.30 -2.53 26.66
N ARG A 10 -8.68 -3.81 26.75
CA ARG A 10 -7.95 -4.79 27.57
C ARG A 10 -6.78 -5.35 26.76
N LEU A 11 -5.60 -4.77 26.95
CA LEU A 11 -4.39 -5.15 26.21
C LEU A 11 -3.68 -6.34 26.87
N PRO A 12 -3.01 -7.20 26.09
CA PRO A 12 -2.16 -8.27 26.62
C PRO A 12 -0.82 -7.76 27.18
N VAL A 13 -0.50 -6.48 26.99
CA VAL A 13 0.77 -5.85 27.36
C VAL A 13 0.55 -4.52 28.11
N PRO A 14 1.56 -3.99 28.82
CA PRO A 14 1.49 -2.66 29.41
C PRO A 14 1.16 -1.58 28.37
N ALA A 15 0.42 -0.55 28.78
CA ALA A 15 -0.05 0.50 27.87
C ALA A 15 1.07 1.21 27.09
N VAL A 16 2.28 1.31 27.68
CA VAL A 16 3.47 1.87 27.01
C VAL A 16 3.91 1.00 25.83
N ALA A 17 4.01 -0.32 26.04
CA ALA A 17 4.38 -1.27 24.99
C ALA A 17 3.30 -1.34 23.91
N GLY A 18 2.02 -1.35 24.29
CA GLY A 18 0.91 -1.32 23.33
C GLY A 18 0.94 -0.08 22.43
N ARG A 19 1.26 1.10 23.00
CA ARG A 19 1.43 2.33 22.23
C ARG A 19 2.62 2.25 21.28
N ALA A 20 3.76 1.73 21.73
CA ALA A 20 4.94 1.56 20.87
C ALA A 20 4.63 0.67 19.67
N VAL A 21 3.84 -0.40 19.85
CA VAL A 21 3.39 -1.28 18.76
C VAL A 21 2.49 -0.55 17.76
N VAL A 22 1.56 0.29 18.23
CA VAL A 22 0.73 1.10 17.32
C VAL A 22 1.56 2.14 16.56
N LEU A 23 2.50 2.82 17.22
CA LEU A 23 3.40 3.78 16.56
C LEU A 23 4.33 3.09 15.55
N ALA A 24 4.83 1.90 15.87
CA ALA A 24 5.60 1.10 14.93
C ALA A 24 4.75 0.70 13.70
N SER A 25 3.47 0.37 13.91
CA SER A 25 2.57 0.13 12.78
C SER A 25 2.32 1.38 11.96
N VAL A 26 2.13 2.55 12.57
CA VAL A 26 1.97 3.82 11.84
C VAL A 26 3.19 4.08 10.97
N PHE A 27 4.39 3.88 11.51
CA PHE A 27 5.64 3.98 10.77
C PHE A 27 5.68 3.03 9.56
N VAL A 28 5.29 1.76 9.73
CA VAL A 28 5.29 0.76 8.64
C VAL A 28 4.22 1.08 7.60
N CYS A 29 3.00 1.45 8.01
CA CYS A 29 1.90 1.82 7.12
C CYS A 29 2.28 3.06 6.30
N ALA A 30 2.86 4.09 6.93
CA ALA A 30 3.35 5.29 6.23
C ALA A 30 4.47 4.97 5.22
N ALA A 31 5.39 4.07 5.59
CA ALA A 31 6.42 3.61 4.67
C ALA A 31 5.81 2.90 3.45
N CYS A 32 4.85 2.00 3.67
CA CYS A 32 4.16 1.28 2.59
C CYS A 32 3.33 2.22 1.70
N GLY A 33 2.57 3.14 2.33
CA GLY A 33 1.77 4.15 1.65
C GLY A 33 2.61 5.02 0.70
N LEU A 34 3.77 5.49 1.17
CA LEU A 34 4.67 6.27 0.31
C LEU A 34 5.32 5.42 -0.78
N VAL A 35 5.63 4.15 -0.52
CA VAL A 35 6.12 3.23 -1.57
C VAL A 35 5.07 3.09 -2.68
N TYR A 36 3.79 2.88 -2.35
CA TYR A 36 2.73 2.77 -3.38
C TYR A 36 2.57 4.05 -4.19
N GLU A 37 2.69 5.22 -3.55
CA GLU A 37 2.64 6.50 -4.23
C GLU A 37 3.80 6.65 -5.22
N LEU A 38 5.03 6.45 -4.75
CA LEU A 38 6.23 6.57 -5.59
C LEU A 38 6.24 5.54 -6.71
N GLU A 39 5.72 4.35 -6.46
CA GLU A 39 5.58 3.32 -7.46
C GLU A 39 4.61 3.72 -8.58
N LEU A 40 3.43 4.25 -8.23
CA LEU A 40 2.48 4.77 -9.23
C LEU A 40 3.11 5.89 -10.04
N VAL A 41 3.82 6.83 -9.39
CA VAL A 41 4.53 7.91 -10.08
C VAL A 41 5.59 7.36 -11.02
N ALA A 42 6.40 6.40 -10.57
CA ALA A 42 7.47 5.82 -11.36
C ALA A 42 6.93 5.05 -12.58
N LEU A 43 5.87 4.23 -12.41
CA LEU A 43 5.22 3.53 -13.51
C LEU A 43 4.53 4.47 -14.48
N ALA A 44 3.81 5.47 -13.98
CA ALA A 44 3.17 6.46 -14.82
C ALA A 44 4.21 7.23 -15.65
N SER A 45 5.33 7.62 -15.01
CA SER A 45 6.41 8.33 -15.68
C SER A 45 7.10 7.48 -16.75
N SER A 46 7.28 6.18 -16.51
CA SER A 46 7.93 5.28 -17.47
C SER A 46 7.01 4.86 -18.62
N LEU A 47 5.71 4.69 -18.37
CA LEU A 47 4.74 4.21 -19.37
C LEU A 47 4.03 5.35 -20.14
N ILE A 48 3.60 6.39 -19.44
CA ILE A 48 2.83 7.51 -20.02
C ILE A 48 3.77 8.65 -20.46
N GLY A 49 4.92 8.77 -19.80
CA GLY A 49 5.86 9.89 -19.99
C GLY A 49 5.49 11.13 -19.16
N ASP A 50 6.35 12.13 -19.23
CA ASP A 50 6.24 13.41 -18.50
C ASP A 50 6.19 13.27 -16.96
N PRO A 51 7.36 13.05 -16.32
CA PRO A 51 7.42 12.70 -14.89
C PRO A 51 6.86 13.79 -13.97
N VAL A 52 6.98 15.07 -14.35
CA VAL A 52 6.50 16.19 -13.53
C VAL A 52 4.98 16.20 -13.51
N THR A 53 4.34 16.01 -14.66
CA THR A 53 2.87 15.95 -14.73
C THR A 53 2.33 14.73 -14.03
N GLN A 54 2.93 13.54 -14.22
CA GLN A 54 2.46 12.32 -13.55
C GLN A 54 2.58 12.40 -12.03
N ALA A 55 3.72 12.89 -11.53
CA ALA A 55 3.90 13.15 -10.10
C ALA A 55 2.80 14.10 -9.61
N SER A 56 2.63 15.24 -10.27
CA SER A 56 1.62 16.25 -9.88
C SER A 56 0.20 15.70 -9.83
N VAL A 57 -0.18 14.85 -10.80
CA VAL A 57 -1.50 14.21 -10.85
C VAL A 57 -1.65 13.20 -9.71
N VAL A 58 -0.69 12.30 -9.50
CA VAL A 58 -0.76 11.27 -8.45
C VAL A 58 -0.82 11.93 -7.08
N LEU A 59 0.12 12.84 -6.77
CA LEU A 59 0.16 13.59 -5.52
C LEU A 59 -1.16 14.32 -5.24
N SER A 60 -1.65 15.12 -6.19
CA SER A 60 -2.86 15.93 -6.00
C SER A 60 -4.11 15.06 -5.82
N VAL A 61 -4.25 14.01 -6.63
CA VAL A 61 -5.39 13.08 -6.56
C VAL A 61 -5.34 12.28 -5.26
N MET A 62 -4.17 11.79 -4.85
CA MET A 62 -4.01 11.04 -3.61
C MET A 62 -4.29 11.91 -2.39
N VAL A 63 -3.76 13.14 -2.31
CA VAL A 63 -4.04 14.05 -1.19
C VAL A 63 -5.53 14.40 -1.10
N PHE A 64 -6.19 14.66 -2.23
CA PHE A 64 -7.65 14.86 -2.26
C PHE A 64 -8.40 13.61 -1.75
N ALA A 65 -8.02 12.43 -2.27
CA ALA A 65 -8.59 11.15 -1.88
C ALA A 65 -8.36 10.83 -0.41
N MET A 66 -7.21 11.18 0.15
CA MET A 66 -6.91 11.04 1.58
C MET A 66 -7.89 11.86 2.43
N GLY A 67 -8.20 13.08 1.99
CA GLY A 67 -9.25 13.90 2.60
C GLY A 67 -10.61 13.17 2.62
N VAL A 68 -11.02 12.60 1.48
CA VAL A 68 -12.26 11.82 1.37
C VAL A 68 -12.25 10.57 2.26
N GLY A 69 -11.14 9.82 2.26
CA GLY A 69 -10.91 8.66 3.10
C GLY A 69 -11.08 8.96 4.59
N SER A 70 -10.49 10.07 5.04
CA SER A 70 -10.58 10.49 6.44
C SER A 70 -12.02 10.79 6.90
N LEU A 71 -12.86 11.30 5.98
CA LEU A 71 -14.28 11.54 6.24
C LEU A 71 -15.07 10.23 6.28
N LEU A 72 -14.82 9.31 5.34
CA LEU A 72 -15.46 8.00 5.29
C LEU A 72 -15.11 7.15 6.53
N ALA A 73 -13.88 7.27 7.02
CA ALA A 73 -13.39 6.57 8.20
C ALA A 73 -14.20 6.86 9.47
N LYS A 74 -14.91 8.00 9.55
CA LYS A 74 -15.77 8.34 10.70
C LYS A 74 -16.76 7.22 11.04
N ARG A 75 -17.29 6.52 10.04
CA ARG A 75 -18.24 5.41 10.23
C ARG A 75 -17.55 4.15 10.79
N LEU A 76 -16.28 3.94 10.47
CA LEU A 76 -15.50 2.78 10.90
C LEU A 76 -14.95 2.92 12.33
N ARG A 77 -14.92 4.14 12.90
CA ARG A 77 -14.41 4.40 14.27
C ARG A 77 -15.11 3.61 15.37
N CYS A 78 -16.39 3.25 15.19
CA CYS A 78 -17.13 2.41 16.14
C CYS A 78 -16.46 1.05 16.35
N ARG A 79 -15.84 0.50 15.29
CA ARG A 79 -15.07 -0.75 15.31
C ARG A 79 -13.65 -0.50 14.80
N ALA A 80 -12.97 0.50 15.38
CA ALA A 80 -11.68 0.98 14.89
C ALA A 80 -10.65 -0.12 14.63
N ALA A 81 -10.53 -1.12 15.52
CA ALA A 81 -9.59 -2.24 15.33
C ALA A 81 -9.94 -3.08 14.10
N VAL A 82 -11.21 -3.49 13.94
CA VAL A 82 -11.66 -4.26 12.77
C VAL A 82 -11.53 -3.42 11.50
N GLY A 83 -11.94 -2.16 11.56
CA GLY A 83 -11.85 -1.23 10.44
C GLY A 83 -10.41 -1.03 9.97
N PHE A 84 -9.48 -0.81 10.90
CA PHE A 84 -8.05 -0.66 10.60
C PHE A 84 -7.50 -1.91 9.92
N CYS A 85 -7.72 -3.09 10.48
CA CYS A 85 -7.25 -4.35 9.86
C CYS A 85 -7.80 -4.57 8.45
N LEU A 86 -9.07 -4.22 8.20
CA LEU A 86 -9.68 -4.34 6.88
C LEU A 86 -9.13 -3.30 5.89
N VAL A 87 -8.90 -2.07 6.34
CA VAL A 87 -8.29 -1.01 5.53
C VAL A 87 -6.88 -1.42 5.14
N GLU A 88 -6.05 -1.88 6.07
CA GLU A 88 -4.68 -2.34 5.79
C GLU A 88 -4.63 -3.54 4.84
N ALA A 89 -5.53 -4.51 5.02
CA ALA A 89 -5.62 -5.67 4.13
C ALA A 89 -6.10 -5.27 2.72
N LEU A 90 -7.05 -4.34 2.62
CA LEU A 90 -7.51 -3.82 1.33
C LEU A 90 -6.44 -2.95 0.66
N LEU A 91 -5.74 -2.11 1.43
CA LEU A 91 -4.64 -1.28 0.94
C LEU A 91 -3.46 -2.14 0.50
N ALA A 92 -3.15 -3.23 1.21
CA ALA A 92 -2.14 -4.19 0.80
C ALA A 92 -2.46 -4.81 -0.56
N LEU A 93 -3.71 -5.23 -0.77
CA LEU A 93 -4.14 -5.81 -2.04
C LEU A 93 -4.17 -4.76 -3.15
N VAL A 94 -4.68 -3.57 -2.85
CA VAL A 94 -4.88 -2.50 -3.82
C VAL A 94 -3.54 -1.87 -4.20
N GLY A 95 -2.74 -1.48 -3.22
CA GLY A 95 -1.39 -0.95 -3.40
C GLY A 95 -0.46 -1.97 -4.07
N GLY A 96 -0.35 -3.18 -3.52
CA GLY A 96 0.53 -4.21 -4.08
C GLY A 96 0.11 -4.70 -5.48
N GLY A 97 -1.19 -4.69 -5.79
CA GLY A 97 -1.70 -5.05 -7.12
C GLY A 97 -1.69 -3.91 -8.15
N SER A 98 -1.51 -2.67 -7.71
CA SER A 98 -1.64 -1.48 -8.57
C SER A 98 -0.63 -1.49 -9.72
N ALA A 99 0.59 -1.95 -9.46
CA ALA A 99 1.67 -2.02 -10.42
C ALA A 99 1.35 -2.94 -11.60
N MET A 100 0.95 -4.18 -11.29
CA MET A 100 0.51 -5.16 -12.28
C MET A 100 -0.69 -4.65 -13.06
N ALA A 101 -1.65 -4.02 -12.39
CA ALA A 101 -2.86 -3.52 -13.02
C ALA A 101 -2.57 -2.35 -13.98
N LEU A 102 -1.67 -1.44 -13.63
CA LEU A 102 -1.27 -0.32 -14.49
C LEU A 102 -0.50 -0.81 -15.71
N TYR A 103 0.43 -1.76 -15.51
CA TYR A 103 1.18 -2.39 -16.60
C TYR A 103 0.24 -3.16 -17.54
N ALA A 104 -0.74 -3.89 -16.98
CA ALA A 104 -1.76 -4.60 -17.76
C ALA A 104 -2.65 -3.64 -18.55
N SER A 105 -3.02 -2.50 -17.95
CA SER A 105 -3.82 -1.50 -18.66
C SER A 105 -3.08 -0.91 -19.85
N PHE A 106 -1.78 -0.68 -19.70
CA PHE A 106 -0.94 -0.24 -20.80
C PHE A 106 -0.81 -1.31 -21.90
N ALA A 107 -0.65 -2.59 -21.52
CA ALA A 107 -0.46 -3.68 -22.47
C ALA A 107 -1.72 -4.09 -23.25
N TRP A 108 -2.89 -4.07 -22.62
CA TRP A 108 -4.11 -4.64 -23.20
C TRP A 108 -5.32 -3.69 -23.27
N LEU A 109 -5.48 -2.77 -22.32
CA LEU A 109 -6.71 -1.97 -22.19
C LEU A 109 -6.62 -0.61 -22.91
N GLY A 110 -5.42 -0.11 -23.20
CA GLY A 110 -5.21 1.16 -23.91
C GLY A 110 -5.63 2.42 -23.14
N ALA A 111 -5.95 2.31 -21.84
CA ALA A 111 -6.44 3.42 -21.02
C ALA A 111 -5.62 3.68 -19.73
N PRO A 112 -4.28 3.82 -19.81
CA PRO A 112 -3.39 3.86 -18.64
C PRO A 112 -3.64 5.06 -17.72
N ARG A 113 -4.06 6.23 -18.25
CA ARG A 113 -4.36 7.43 -17.45
C ARG A 113 -5.58 7.25 -16.54
N LEU A 114 -6.64 6.63 -17.06
CA LEU A 114 -7.83 6.36 -16.27
C LEU A 114 -7.54 5.34 -15.17
N THR A 115 -6.78 4.30 -15.50
CA THR A 115 -6.31 3.30 -14.53
C THR A 115 -5.45 3.95 -13.45
N LEU A 116 -4.48 4.80 -13.82
CA LEU A 116 -3.64 5.54 -12.87
C LEU A 116 -4.48 6.35 -11.88
N VAL A 117 -5.41 7.17 -12.38
CA VAL A 117 -6.28 8.00 -11.52
C VAL A 117 -7.17 7.14 -10.63
N ALA A 118 -7.71 6.04 -11.14
CA ALA A 118 -8.54 5.13 -10.35
C ALA A 118 -7.77 4.47 -9.20
N TRP A 119 -6.54 4.00 -9.45
CA TRP A 119 -5.68 3.43 -8.41
C TRP A 119 -5.19 4.49 -7.42
N ALA A 120 -4.78 5.67 -7.89
CA ALA A 120 -4.41 6.79 -7.03
C ALA A 120 -5.57 7.20 -6.10
N LEU A 121 -6.80 7.30 -6.63
CA LEU A 121 -8.00 7.54 -5.81
C LEU A 121 -8.23 6.43 -4.78
N ALA A 122 -8.16 5.16 -5.20
CA ALA A 122 -8.42 4.02 -4.32
C ALA A 122 -7.39 3.96 -3.18
N ILE A 123 -6.11 4.05 -3.50
CA ILE A 123 -5.01 4.04 -2.53
C ILE A 123 -5.11 5.26 -1.60
N GLY A 124 -5.30 6.47 -2.15
CA GLY A 124 -5.42 7.67 -1.35
C GLY A 124 -6.61 7.63 -0.37
N VAL A 125 -7.77 7.11 -0.79
CA VAL A 125 -8.93 6.93 0.11
C VAL A 125 -8.61 5.97 1.26
N LEU A 126 -7.88 4.89 0.97
CA LEU A 126 -7.51 3.91 1.99
C LEU A 126 -6.49 4.47 2.98
N ILE A 127 -5.41 5.09 2.49
CA ILE A 127 -4.40 5.76 3.33
C ILE A 127 -5.05 6.84 4.20
N GLY A 128 -5.93 7.67 3.62
CA GLY A 128 -6.63 8.71 4.37
C GLY A 128 -7.53 8.19 5.48
N ALA A 129 -8.01 6.95 5.36
CA ALA A 129 -8.85 6.33 6.39
C ALA A 129 -8.05 5.86 7.62
N GLU A 130 -6.74 5.68 7.51
CA GLU A 130 -5.88 5.14 8.57
C GLU A 130 -5.76 6.06 9.77
N MET A 131 -5.40 7.33 9.54
CA MET A 131 -5.13 8.30 10.61
C MET A 131 -6.28 8.43 11.62
N PRO A 132 -7.56 8.59 11.22
CA PRO A 132 -8.68 8.60 12.16
C PRO A 132 -8.86 7.30 12.95
N LEU A 133 -8.55 6.15 12.35
CA LEU A 133 -8.65 4.83 12.99
C LEU A 133 -7.53 4.64 14.01
N LEU A 134 -6.29 4.92 13.62
CA LEU A 134 -5.11 4.89 14.48
C LEU A 134 -5.24 5.83 15.68
N MET A 135 -5.72 7.06 15.46
CA MET A 135 -6.03 8.00 16.55
C MET A 135 -7.03 7.40 17.54
N THR A 136 -8.06 6.72 17.03
CA THR A 136 -9.05 6.05 17.88
C THR A 136 -8.43 4.87 18.65
N LEU A 137 -7.49 4.13 18.05
CA LEU A 137 -6.77 3.03 18.70
C LEU A 137 -5.84 3.54 19.81
N ILE A 138 -5.05 4.59 19.56
CA ILE A 138 -4.18 5.19 20.57
C ILE A 138 -4.99 5.71 21.76
N GLN A 139 -6.10 6.41 21.50
CA GLN A 139 -6.98 6.91 22.57
C GLN A 139 -7.63 5.79 23.39
N ARG A 140 -7.86 4.60 22.80
CA ARG A 140 -8.34 3.42 23.52
C ARG A 140 -7.30 2.78 24.43
N ILE A 141 -6.01 2.86 24.06
CA ILE A 141 -4.90 2.34 24.86
C ILE A 141 -4.68 3.19 26.10
N ARG A 142 -4.66 4.52 25.95
CA ARG A 142 -4.53 5.46 27.06
C ARG A 142 -5.18 6.79 26.69
N ARG A 143 -6.05 7.31 27.56
CA ARG A 143 -6.52 8.71 27.45
C ARG A 143 -5.31 9.64 27.60
N GLN A 144 -5.00 10.36 26.53
CA GLN A 144 -3.96 11.38 26.49
C GLN A 144 -4.57 12.67 25.95
N ASP A 145 -3.83 13.77 26.11
CA ASP A 145 -4.14 14.98 25.38
C ASP A 145 -4.19 14.67 23.87
N PRO A 146 -5.30 14.99 23.18
CA PRO A 146 -5.45 14.70 21.76
C PRO A 146 -4.33 15.33 20.92
N GLY A 147 -3.81 16.51 21.30
CA GLY A 147 -2.71 17.16 20.60
C GLY A 147 -1.44 16.34 20.65
N GLY A 148 -1.08 15.81 21.83
CA GLY A 148 0.08 14.93 22.00
C GLY A 148 -0.02 13.66 21.14
N ALA A 149 -1.15 12.96 21.21
CA ALA A 149 -1.35 11.73 20.42
C ALA A 149 -1.29 11.97 18.90
N VAL A 150 -1.80 13.11 18.43
CA VAL A 150 -1.68 13.52 17.02
C VAL A 150 -0.23 13.81 16.64
N ALA A 151 0.51 14.51 17.50
CA ALA A 151 1.92 14.80 17.25
C ALA A 151 2.77 13.53 17.13
N ASP A 152 2.55 12.54 17.99
CA ASP A 152 3.28 11.27 17.90
C ASP A 152 2.91 10.46 16.66
N LEU A 153 1.63 10.48 16.27
CA LEU A 153 1.17 9.84 15.03
C LEU A 153 1.86 10.46 13.82
N PHE A 154 1.86 11.80 13.72
CA PHE A 154 2.54 12.49 12.63
C PHE A 154 4.05 12.29 12.66
N ALA A 155 4.67 12.25 13.84
CA ALA A 155 6.10 11.96 13.93
C ALA A 155 6.42 10.56 13.39
N ALA A 156 5.66 9.54 13.77
CA ALA A 156 5.81 8.19 13.26
C ALA A 156 5.54 8.11 11.75
N ASP A 157 4.50 8.81 11.28
CA ASP A 157 4.12 8.89 9.87
C ASP A 157 5.21 9.54 9.01
N TYR A 158 5.72 10.71 9.38
CA TYR A 158 6.78 11.39 8.64
C TYR A 158 8.08 10.60 8.60
N VAL A 159 8.45 9.95 9.72
CA VAL A 159 9.64 9.10 9.77
C VAL A 159 9.44 7.83 8.94
N GLY A 160 8.24 7.24 8.96
CA GLY A 160 7.85 6.11 8.13
C GLY A 160 7.90 6.45 6.65
N ALA A 161 7.27 7.55 6.25
CA ALA A 161 7.29 8.08 4.90
C ALA A 161 8.73 8.33 4.43
N LEU A 162 9.57 9.01 5.22
CA LEU A 162 10.98 9.18 4.88
C LEU A 162 11.68 7.86 4.58
N VAL A 163 11.51 6.85 5.46
CA VAL A 163 12.13 5.54 5.27
C VAL A 163 11.56 4.83 4.05
N GLY A 164 10.25 4.82 3.84
CA GLY A 164 9.62 4.23 2.65
C GLY A 164 10.10 4.89 1.36
N GLY A 165 10.24 6.22 1.38
CA GLY A 165 10.64 7.01 0.22
C GLY A 165 12.08 6.79 -0.20
N LEU A 166 12.96 6.48 0.76
CA LEU A 166 14.33 6.05 0.50
C LEU A 166 14.41 4.55 0.19
N ALA A 167 13.62 3.72 0.86
CA ALA A 167 13.59 2.28 0.63
C ALA A 167 13.12 1.95 -0.80
N PHE A 168 12.18 2.71 -1.37
CA PHE A 168 11.71 2.46 -2.73
C PHE A 168 12.86 2.48 -3.78
N PRO A 169 13.60 3.58 -3.98
CA PRO A 169 14.65 3.63 -4.99
C PRO A 169 15.93 2.88 -4.60
N PHE A 170 16.27 2.79 -3.32
CA PHE A 170 17.57 2.23 -2.88
C PHE A 170 17.50 0.77 -2.43
N LEU A 171 16.32 0.23 -2.14
CA LEU A 171 16.16 -1.15 -1.67
C LEU A 171 15.15 -1.95 -2.52
N LEU A 172 13.94 -1.44 -2.73
CA LEU A 172 12.90 -2.21 -3.44
C LEU A 172 13.23 -2.36 -4.92
N LEU A 173 13.48 -1.26 -5.62
CA LEU A 173 13.83 -1.28 -7.04
C LEU A 173 15.07 -2.13 -7.36
N PRO A 174 16.25 -1.95 -6.71
CA PRO A 174 17.45 -2.68 -7.10
C PRO A 174 17.44 -4.16 -6.75
N PHE A 175 16.78 -4.57 -5.65
CA PHE A 175 16.80 -5.97 -5.22
C PHE A 175 15.61 -6.79 -5.71
N PHE A 176 14.42 -6.18 -5.81
CA PHE A 176 13.19 -6.89 -6.13
C PHE A 176 12.57 -6.46 -7.47
N GLY A 177 12.98 -5.30 -8.00
CA GLY A 177 12.30 -4.67 -9.12
C GLY A 177 10.96 -4.06 -8.71
N GLN A 178 10.29 -3.44 -9.69
CA GLN A 178 9.09 -2.64 -9.45
C GLN A 178 7.90 -3.52 -9.02
N LEU A 179 7.50 -4.48 -9.86
CA LEU A 179 6.32 -5.33 -9.63
C LEU A 179 6.43 -6.19 -8.36
N THR A 180 7.54 -6.89 -8.16
CA THR A 180 7.73 -7.70 -6.94
C THR A 180 7.86 -6.82 -5.69
N GLY A 181 8.50 -5.65 -5.83
CA GLY A 181 8.59 -4.65 -4.76
C GLY A 181 7.23 -4.19 -4.25
N ALA A 182 6.28 -3.92 -5.16
CA ALA A 182 4.88 -3.60 -4.85
C ALA A 182 4.23 -4.68 -3.98
N LEU A 183 4.34 -5.93 -4.43
CA LEU A 183 3.69 -7.08 -3.82
C LEU A 183 4.26 -7.38 -2.43
N LEU A 184 5.58 -7.29 -2.28
CA LEU A 184 6.26 -7.44 -0.99
C LEU A 184 5.83 -6.33 -0.01
N THR A 185 5.73 -5.09 -0.49
CA THR A 185 5.20 -3.98 0.30
C THR A 185 3.77 -4.26 0.75
N GLY A 186 2.93 -4.81 -0.14
CA GLY A 186 1.60 -5.34 0.17
C GLY A 186 1.61 -6.32 1.34
N VAL A 187 2.48 -7.32 1.30
CA VAL A 187 2.59 -8.31 2.37
C VAL A 187 3.00 -7.67 3.68
N VAL A 188 4.00 -6.78 3.67
CA VAL A 188 4.45 -6.05 4.88
C VAL A 188 3.31 -5.22 5.47
N ASN A 189 2.54 -4.54 4.63
CA ASN A 189 1.40 -3.72 5.05
C ASN A 189 0.29 -4.55 5.71
N ALA A 190 -0.11 -5.66 5.07
CA ALA A 190 -1.11 -6.58 5.62
C ALA A 190 -0.66 -7.17 6.96
N LEU A 191 0.62 -7.53 7.08
CA LEU A 191 1.19 -8.04 8.33
C LEU A 191 1.20 -6.98 9.44
N ALA A 192 1.56 -5.73 9.13
CA ALA A 192 1.55 -4.64 10.11
C ALA A 192 0.14 -4.43 10.69
N GLY A 193 -0.86 -4.26 9.82
CA GLY A 193 -2.26 -4.10 10.24
C GLY A 193 -2.82 -5.33 10.96
N GLY A 194 -2.50 -6.52 10.44
CA GLY A 194 -2.90 -7.80 11.01
C GLY A 194 -2.34 -8.03 12.41
N VAL A 195 -1.04 -7.79 12.62
CA VAL A 195 -0.38 -7.98 13.92
C VAL A 195 -0.97 -7.04 14.96
N VAL A 196 -1.12 -5.74 14.66
CA VAL A 196 -1.74 -4.80 15.61
C VAL A 196 -3.12 -5.29 16.04
N VAL A 197 -3.96 -5.72 15.12
CA VAL A 197 -5.36 -6.00 15.48
C VAL A 197 -5.53 -7.39 16.07
N LEU A 198 -4.89 -8.41 15.49
CA LEU A 198 -5.04 -9.81 15.89
C LEU A 198 -4.22 -10.18 17.12
N TRP A 199 -3.17 -9.43 17.45
CA TRP A 199 -2.36 -9.64 18.65
C TRP A 199 -2.65 -8.60 19.73
N LEU A 200 -2.57 -7.30 19.44
CA LEU A 200 -2.70 -6.26 20.47
C LEU A 200 -4.16 -6.06 20.92
N PHE A 201 -5.12 -6.09 20.00
CA PHE A 201 -6.55 -5.91 20.28
C PHE A 201 -7.34 -7.23 20.33
N GLN A 202 -6.66 -8.37 20.53
CA GLN A 202 -7.28 -9.69 20.49
C GLN A 202 -8.44 -9.89 21.48
N HIS A 203 -8.43 -9.20 22.62
CA HIS A 203 -9.49 -9.29 23.64
C HIS A 203 -10.70 -8.40 23.33
N ASP A 204 -10.56 -7.41 22.45
CA ASP A 204 -11.67 -6.55 22.01
C ASP A 204 -12.43 -7.18 20.82
N LEU A 205 -11.93 -8.28 20.27
CA LEU A 205 -12.51 -8.98 19.12
C LEU A 205 -13.37 -10.17 19.56
N GLY A 206 -14.63 -10.19 19.11
CA GLY A 206 -15.44 -11.41 19.19
C GLY A 206 -14.83 -12.54 18.34
N ARG A 207 -15.04 -13.80 18.74
CA ARG A 207 -14.46 -14.99 18.07
C ARG A 207 -14.70 -15.01 16.55
N ARG A 208 -15.91 -14.64 16.11
CA ARG A 208 -16.28 -14.55 14.69
C ARG A 208 -15.45 -13.49 13.95
N ALA A 209 -15.30 -12.30 14.53
CA ALA A 209 -14.53 -11.20 13.93
C ALA A 209 -13.03 -11.55 13.85
N ARG A 210 -12.48 -12.21 14.87
CA ARG A 210 -11.10 -12.69 14.85
C ARG A 210 -10.87 -13.72 13.74
N CYS A 211 -11.74 -14.72 13.63
CA CYS A 211 -11.67 -15.71 12.55
C CYS A 211 -11.80 -15.07 11.17
N SER A 212 -12.73 -14.14 10.97
CA SER A 212 -12.88 -13.46 9.67
C SER A 212 -11.65 -12.65 9.31
N LEU A 213 -11.06 -11.92 10.27
CA LEU A 213 -9.86 -11.12 10.01
C LEU A 213 -8.62 -11.98 9.69
N LEU A 214 -8.49 -13.14 10.35
CA LEU A 214 -7.44 -14.12 10.01
C LEU A 214 -7.61 -14.66 8.60
N VAL A 215 -8.83 -15.03 8.21
CA VAL A 215 -9.13 -15.51 6.86
C VAL A 215 -8.86 -14.42 5.83
N VAL A 216 -9.36 -13.20 6.06
CA VAL A 216 -9.15 -12.08 5.12
C VAL A 216 -7.66 -11.78 4.93
N ASN A 217 -6.89 -11.62 6.00
CA ASN A 217 -5.45 -11.37 5.88
C ASN A 217 -4.72 -12.56 5.25
N GLY A 218 -5.08 -13.80 5.62
CA GLY A 218 -4.51 -15.00 5.03
C GLY A 218 -4.76 -15.07 3.52
N VAL A 219 -5.98 -14.75 3.08
CA VAL A 219 -6.33 -14.70 1.66
C VAL A 219 -5.58 -13.59 0.95
N VAL A 220 -5.50 -12.38 1.51
CA VAL A 220 -4.74 -11.27 0.90
C VAL A 220 -3.27 -11.63 0.74
N CYS A 221 -2.62 -12.15 1.79
CA CYS A 221 -1.23 -12.59 1.72
C CYS A 221 -1.03 -13.72 0.70
N ALA A 222 -1.97 -14.68 0.62
CA ALA A 222 -1.91 -15.76 -0.36
C ALA A 222 -2.06 -15.23 -1.80
N LEU A 223 -2.96 -14.28 -2.03
CA LEU A 223 -3.14 -13.65 -3.35
C LEU A 223 -1.90 -12.86 -3.77
N LEU A 224 -1.31 -12.09 -2.86
CA LEU A 224 -0.07 -11.34 -3.12
C LEU A 224 1.10 -12.28 -3.39
N ALA A 225 1.23 -13.35 -2.61
CA ALA A 225 2.26 -14.37 -2.82
C ALA A 225 2.08 -15.10 -4.16
N LEU A 226 0.84 -15.46 -4.53
CA LEU A 226 0.53 -16.05 -5.82
C LEU A 226 0.87 -15.08 -6.96
N ALA A 227 0.48 -13.82 -6.84
CA ALA A 227 0.82 -12.78 -7.80
C ALA A 227 2.34 -12.65 -7.97
N ALA A 228 3.11 -12.71 -6.88
CA ALA A 228 4.57 -12.64 -6.91
C ALA A 228 5.19 -13.79 -7.73
N GLN A 229 4.64 -15.01 -7.63
CA GLN A 229 5.07 -16.15 -8.46
C GLN A 229 4.71 -15.98 -9.94
N LEU A 230 3.69 -15.17 -10.24
CA LEU A 230 3.21 -14.91 -11.59
C LEU A 230 3.86 -13.68 -12.24
N VAL A 231 4.69 -12.91 -11.52
CA VAL A 231 5.34 -11.71 -12.06
C VAL A 231 6.18 -12.03 -13.30
N GLY A 232 7.01 -13.07 -13.26
CA GLY A 232 7.85 -13.45 -14.41
C GLY A 232 7.04 -13.78 -15.67
N PRO A 233 6.08 -14.73 -15.60
CA PRO A 233 5.17 -15.01 -16.72
C PRO A 233 4.37 -13.79 -17.18
N PHE A 234 3.94 -12.94 -16.25
CA PHE A 234 3.20 -11.71 -16.54
C PHE A 234 4.05 -10.70 -17.32
N GLU A 235 5.29 -10.43 -16.87
CA GLU A 235 6.22 -9.55 -17.58
C GLU A 235 6.50 -10.06 -18.99
N TYR A 236 6.72 -11.37 -19.14
CA TYR A 236 6.93 -11.99 -20.45
C TYR A 236 5.73 -11.76 -21.38
N ALA A 237 4.51 -12.05 -20.90
CA ALA A 237 3.29 -11.86 -21.69
C ALA A 237 3.04 -10.39 -22.04
N ALA A 238 3.25 -9.48 -21.08
CA ALA A 238 3.07 -8.05 -21.29
C ALA A 238 4.09 -7.49 -22.29
N ARG A 239 5.36 -7.90 -22.21
CA ARG A 239 6.39 -7.52 -23.19
C ARG A 239 6.05 -8.02 -24.59
N GLN A 240 5.58 -9.26 -24.71
CA GLN A 240 5.18 -9.82 -26.01
C GLN A 240 3.99 -9.06 -26.62
N ALA A 241 3.06 -8.57 -25.78
CA ALA A 241 1.95 -7.74 -26.22
C ALA A 241 2.38 -6.33 -26.66
N LEU A 242 3.33 -5.71 -25.95
CA LEU A 242 3.84 -4.36 -26.28
C LEU A 242 4.77 -4.33 -27.50
N TYR A 243 5.71 -5.29 -27.58
CA TYR A 243 6.82 -5.23 -28.54
C TYR A 243 6.64 -6.16 -29.75
N GLY A 244 5.61 -7.01 -29.77
CA GLY A 244 5.38 -7.98 -30.84
C GLY A 244 6.44 -9.10 -30.90
N ALA A 245 6.28 -10.04 -31.83
CA ALA A 245 7.12 -11.24 -31.98
C ALA A 245 8.55 -10.98 -32.51
N GLU A 246 9.03 -9.73 -32.52
CA GLU A 246 10.33 -9.32 -33.09
C GLU A 246 11.42 -9.03 -32.04
N VAL A 247 11.33 -9.58 -30.83
CA VAL A 247 12.44 -9.53 -29.87
C VAL A 247 13.28 -10.80 -30.00
N ARG A 248 14.31 -10.78 -30.86
CA ARG A 248 15.17 -11.95 -31.08
C ARG A 248 16.26 -12.15 -30.03
N VAL A 249 16.76 -11.09 -29.39
CA VAL A 249 17.69 -11.18 -28.25
C VAL A 249 17.57 -9.92 -27.39
N SER A 250 17.41 -10.08 -26.07
CA SER A 250 17.69 -9.03 -25.08
C SER A 250 18.91 -9.45 -24.25
N VAL A 251 20.05 -8.79 -24.46
CA VAL A 251 21.21 -8.96 -23.58
C VAL A 251 21.10 -7.93 -22.46
N ASP A 252 21.09 -8.39 -21.22
CA ASP A 252 21.03 -7.54 -20.04
C ASP A 252 22.44 -7.09 -19.66
N ALA A 253 22.78 -5.86 -20.01
CA ALA A 253 24.07 -5.24 -19.68
C ALA A 253 23.87 -4.14 -18.63
N GLY A 254 23.51 -4.55 -17.41
CA GLY A 254 23.74 -3.85 -16.14
C GLY A 254 23.21 -2.42 -15.94
N SER A 255 22.55 -1.81 -16.92
CA SER A 255 21.84 -0.51 -16.81
C SER A 255 21.14 -0.07 -18.11
N ARG A 256 21.28 -0.79 -19.23
CA ARG A 256 20.56 -0.50 -20.48
C ARG A 256 20.10 -1.78 -21.17
N GLN A 257 18.83 -1.78 -21.57
CA GLN A 257 18.25 -2.82 -22.39
C GLN A 257 18.45 -2.46 -23.87
N LEU A 258 19.27 -3.22 -24.58
CA LEU A 258 19.44 -3.11 -26.03
C LEU A 258 18.46 -4.08 -26.69
N VAL A 259 17.51 -3.54 -27.45
CA VAL A 259 16.54 -4.32 -28.25
C VAL A 259 16.98 -4.26 -29.71
N LEU A 260 17.36 -5.41 -30.26
CA LEU A 260 17.66 -5.58 -31.69
C LEU A 260 16.38 -6.00 -32.42
N THR A 261 15.81 -5.08 -33.19
CA THR A 261 14.76 -5.39 -34.18
C THR A 261 15.41 -5.51 -35.56
N GLY A 262 14.95 -6.48 -36.36
CA GLY A 262 15.48 -6.73 -37.69
C GLY A 262 14.41 -7.32 -38.59
N HIS A 263 14.13 -6.63 -39.70
CA HIS A 263 13.19 -7.09 -40.71
C HIS A 263 13.79 -8.28 -41.49
N PRO A 264 13.00 -9.29 -41.90
CA PRO A 264 13.52 -10.36 -42.76
C PRO A 264 14.00 -9.77 -44.09
N PRO A 265 15.12 -10.24 -44.67
CA PRO A 265 15.47 -9.88 -46.02
C PRO A 265 14.35 -10.36 -46.95
N THR A 266 13.72 -9.42 -47.65
CA THR A 266 12.83 -9.71 -48.77
C THR A 266 13.68 -10.34 -49.86
N GLY A 267 13.60 -11.67 -49.99
CA GLY A 267 14.12 -12.41 -51.13
C GLY A 267 13.28 -12.20 -52.37
#